data_AF-A0AAU2B2E1-F1
#
_entry.id   AF-A0AAU2B2E1-F1
#
_cell.length_a   1.000
_cell.length_b   1.000
_cell.length_c   1.000
_cell.angle_alpha   90.00
_cell.angle_beta   90.00
_cell.angle_gamma   90.00
#
_symmetry.space_group_name_H-M   'P 1'
#
loop_
_entity.id
_entity.type
_entity.pdbx_description
1 polymer ?
#
loop_
_entity_poly.entity_id
_entity_poly.type
_entity_poly.pdbx_seq_one_letter_code
_entity_poly.pdbx_strand_id
1 'polypeptide(L)'
;MSEHHEATDTVEPAAAVAARAEAVEVAGATVLRLPAEGPAVRGERDAMDLIGDAMGHDAAWVVVPAARLGDDFFRLSTRVAGEISQKFVNYRIGLAVTGDISGHLAASSALRDFVYESNRGNQLWFVADAEEFGARLARA
;
A
#
# COMPACT_ATOMS: atom_id res chain seq x y z
N MET A 1 34.11 -19.27 -42.11
CA MET A 1 34.78 -19.03 -40.83
C MET A 1 33.87 -18.07 -40.09
N SER A 2 32.89 -18.56 -39.32
CA SER A 2 33.07 -19.23 -38.01
C SER A 2 33.82 -18.31 -37.06
N GLU A 3 33.42 -18.07 -35.82
CA GLU A 3 32.28 -18.43 -34.96
C GLU A 3 32.50 -17.57 -33.68
N HIS A 4 31.61 -17.74 -32.71
CA HIS A 4 31.61 -17.18 -31.35
C HIS A 4 30.79 -15.89 -31.18
N HIS A 5 29.54 -16.00 -30.73
CA HIS A 5 29.13 -16.25 -29.32
C HIS A 5 29.57 -15.06 -28.48
N GLU A 6 28.66 -14.28 -27.90
CA GLU A 6 27.94 -14.76 -26.72
C GLU A 6 26.60 -14.05 -26.55
N ALA A 7 25.58 -14.84 -26.24
CA ALA A 7 24.36 -14.38 -25.63
C ALA A 7 24.72 -13.80 -24.26
N THR A 8 24.67 -12.50 -24.08
CA THR A 8 24.29 -11.95 -22.78
C THR A 8 22.77 -11.99 -22.72
N ASP A 9 22.30 -13.21 -22.46
CA ASP A 9 21.16 -13.43 -21.58
C ASP A 9 21.47 -12.65 -20.31
N THR A 10 20.98 -11.41 -20.23
CA THR A 10 20.88 -10.72 -18.96
C THR A 10 19.81 -11.50 -18.21
N VAL A 11 20.24 -12.53 -17.50
CA VAL A 11 19.48 -13.15 -16.42
C VAL A 11 19.16 -12.01 -15.46
N GLU A 12 17.96 -11.45 -15.58
CA GLU A 12 17.42 -10.63 -14.50
C GLU A 12 17.50 -11.49 -13.23
N PRO A 13 18.17 -11.03 -12.16
CA PRO A 13 18.26 -11.82 -10.95
C PRO A 13 16.84 -12.11 -10.48
N ALA A 14 16.51 -13.38 -10.24
CA ALA A 14 15.17 -13.88 -9.87
C ALA A 14 14.57 -13.26 -8.59
N ALA A 15 15.28 -12.34 -7.93
CA ALA A 15 14.75 -11.47 -6.87
C ALA A 15 14.06 -10.20 -7.40
N ALA A 16 14.17 -9.89 -8.69
CA ALA A 16 13.56 -8.75 -9.38
C ALA A 16 12.17 -9.05 -9.97
N VAL A 17 11.65 -10.26 -9.78
CA VAL A 17 10.18 -10.45 -9.71
C VAL A 17 9.72 -9.90 -8.36
N ALA A 18 9.99 -8.61 -8.14
CA ALA A 18 9.51 -7.85 -7.01
C ALA A 18 8.00 -8.04 -7.00
N ALA A 19 7.49 -8.64 -5.92
CA ALA A 19 6.12 -9.07 -5.80
C ALA A 19 5.20 -7.89 -6.21
N ARG A 20 4.61 -8.01 -7.40
CA ARG A 20 3.81 -6.94 -8.02
C ARG A 20 2.50 -6.84 -7.26
N ALA A 21 1.97 -5.64 -7.15
CA ALA A 21 0.62 -5.47 -6.64
C ALA A 21 -0.35 -6.24 -7.54
N GLU A 22 -1.34 -6.90 -6.95
CA GLU A 22 -2.34 -7.68 -7.68
C GLU A 22 -3.72 -7.08 -7.52
N ALA A 23 -4.46 -6.97 -8.63
CA ALA A 23 -5.86 -6.59 -8.60
C ALA A 23 -6.72 -7.82 -8.27
N VAL A 24 -7.56 -7.70 -7.24
CA VAL A 24 -8.47 -8.73 -6.78
C VAL A 24 -9.86 -8.16 -6.54
N GLU A 25 -10.89 -8.99 -6.73
CA GLU A 25 -12.27 -8.63 -6.39
C GLU A 25 -12.53 -8.89 -4.91
N VAL A 26 -12.94 -7.85 -4.18
CA VAL A 26 -13.31 -7.94 -2.76
C VAL A 26 -14.65 -7.24 -2.56
N ALA A 27 -15.65 -7.97 -2.07
CA ALA A 27 -16.99 -7.43 -1.83
C ALA A 27 -17.62 -6.70 -3.04
N GLY A 28 -17.27 -7.11 -4.27
CA GLY A 28 -17.78 -6.51 -5.51
C GLY A 28 -17.06 -5.24 -5.96
N ALA A 29 -15.92 -4.91 -5.37
CA ALA A 29 -15.04 -3.84 -5.82
C ALA A 29 -13.65 -4.40 -6.19
N THR A 30 -13.05 -3.81 -7.22
CA THR A 30 -11.65 -4.07 -7.57
C THR A 30 -10.72 -3.43 -6.56
N VAL A 31 -9.79 -4.21 -6.03
CA VAL A 31 -8.83 -3.80 -5.00
C VAL A 31 -7.42 -4.18 -5.43
N LEU A 32 -6.51 -3.20 -5.42
CA LEU A 32 -5.10 -3.43 -5.65
C LEU A 32 -4.42 -3.81 -4.34
N ARG A 33 -3.95 -5.05 -4.21
CA ARG A 33 -3.30 -5.55 -2.99
C ARG A 33 -1.79 -5.64 -3.18
N LEU A 34 -1.04 -4.98 -2.30
CA LEU A 34 0.40 -5.15 -2.24
C LEU A 34 0.74 -6.41 -1.45
N PRO A 35 1.74 -7.18 -1.91
CA PRO A 35 2.31 -8.28 -1.14
C PRO A 35 3.11 -7.74 0.06
N ALA A 36 3.33 -8.61 1.05
CA ALA A 36 4.06 -8.29 2.29
C ALA A 36 5.53 -7.94 2.07
N GLU A 37 6.12 -8.39 0.96
CA GLU A 37 7.51 -8.10 0.57
C GLU A 37 7.56 -7.15 -0.64
N GLY A 38 8.61 -6.33 -0.72
CA GLY A 38 8.89 -5.46 -1.87
C GLY A 38 9.50 -4.10 -1.49
N PRO A 39 9.51 -3.11 -2.42
CA PRO A 39 10.04 -1.76 -2.18
C PRO A 39 9.14 -0.91 -1.27
N ALA A 40 9.68 -0.35 -0.18
CA ALA A 40 8.88 0.39 0.80
C ALA A 40 8.23 1.66 0.19
N VAL A 41 7.01 1.98 0.65
CA VAL A 41 6.30 3.23 0.36
C VAL A 41 6.76 4.27 1.37
N ARG A 42 7.57 5.23 0.92
CA ARG A 42 8.25 6.20 1.77
C ARG A 42 7.71 7.62 1.63
N GLY A 43 6.94 7.91 0.60
CA GLY A 43 6.37 9.24 0.42
C GLY A 43 5.53 9.38 -0.82
N GLU A 44 5.38 10.64 -1.25
CA GLU A 44 4.48 11.03 -2.34
C GLU A 44 4.73 10.27 -3.64
N ARG A 45 5.98 10.11 -4.08
CA ARG A 45 6.27 9.44 -5.35
C ARG A 45 5.75 8.00 -5.36
N ASP A 46 6.05 7.24 -4.31
CA ASP A 46 5.63 5.85 -4.20
C ASP A 46 4.09 5.74 -4.12
N ALA A 47 3.44 6.68 -3.43
CA ALA A 47 1.97 6.76 -3.40
C ALA A 47 1.38 7.05 -4.79
N MET A 48 1.99 7.95 -5.56
CA MET A 48 1.56 8.26 -6.92
C MET A 48 1.72 7.08 -7.87
N ASP A 49 2.79 6.30 -7.74
CA ASP A 49 3.00 5.09 -8.53
C ASP A 49 1.89 4.05 -8.23
N LEU A 50 1.56 3.83 -6.95
CA LEU A 50 0.48 2.92 -6.55
C LEU A 50 -0.91 3.40 -7.01
N ILE A 51 -1.15 4.71 -7.00
CA ILE A 51 -2.37 5.31 -7.54
C ILE A 51 -2.45 5.07 -9.06
N GLY A 52 -1.33 5.21 -9.77
CA GLY A 52 -1.22 4.89 -11.20
C GLY A 52 -1.59 3.45 -11.50
N ASP A 53 -1.01 2.50 -10.76
CA ASP A 53 -1.32 1.08 -10.87
C ASP A 53 -2.81 0.80 -10.57
N ALA A 54 -3.34 1.41 -9.51
CA ALA A 54 -4.75 1.24 -9.13
C ALA A 54 -5.70 1.72 -10.23
N MET A 55 -5.45 2.90 -10.80
CA MET A 55 -6.24 3.41 -11.92
C MET A 55 -6.13 2.54 -13.17
N GLY A 56 -4.95 1.97 -13.44
CA GLY A 56 -4.75 1.03 -14.55
C GLY A 56 -5.56 -0.27 -14.43
N HIS A 57 -6.00 -0.59 -13.21
CA HIS A 57 -6.82 -1.75 -12.89
C HIS A 57 -8.27 -1.39 -12.53
N ASP A 58 -8.69 -0.12 -12.67
CA ASP A 58 -9.99 0.38 -12.17
C ASP A 58 -10.22 0.05 -10.67
N ALA A 59 -9.14 -0.02 -9.88
CA ALA A 59 -9.20 -0.34 -8.46
C ALA A 59 -9.72 0.84 -7.64
N ALA A 60 -10.76 0.58 -6.85
CA ALA A 60 -11.34 1.56 -5.92
C ALA A 60 -10.53 1.69 -4.62
N TRP A 61 -9.73 0.66 -4.30
CA TRP A 61 -8.94 0.59 -3.08
C TRP A 61 -7.52 0.07 -3.34
N VAL A 62 -6.57 0.56 -2.54
CA VAL A 62 -5.23 0.00 -2.44
C VAL A 62 -5.01 -0.51 -1.03
N VAL A 63 -4.62 -1.78 -0.90
CA VAL A 63 -4.30 -2.42 0.38
C VAL A 63 -2.78 -2.55 0.49
N VAL A 64 -2.20 -1.84 1.46
CA VAL A 64 -0.76 -1.77 1.72
C VAL A 64 -0.47 -2.44 3.07
N PRO A 65 0.37 -3.49 3.13
CA PRO A 65 0.83 -4.02 4.41
C PRO A 65 1.66 -2.98 5.17
N ALA A 66 1.47 -2.86 6.47
CA ALA A 66 2.16 -1.91 7.34
C ALA A 66 3.69 -2.05 7.25
N ALA A 67 4.19 -3.27 7.05
CA ALA A 67 5.61 -3.56 6.83
C ALA A 67 6.19 -2.95 5.55
N ARG A 68 5.33 -2.56 4.58
CA ARG A 68 5.74 -1.85 3.36
C ARG A 68 5.81 -0.34 3.59
N LEU A 69 5.21 0.20 4.66
CA LEU A 69 5.28 1.62 4.97
C LEU A 69 6.60 1.93 5.69
N GLY A 70 7.29 2.98 5.27
CA GLY A 70 8.48 3.44 5.99
C GLY A 70 8.12 3.97 7.39
N ASP A 71 9.07 3.88 8.33
CA ASP A 71 8.87 4.35 9.72
C ASP A 71 8.35 5.79 9.81
N ASP A 72 8.75 6.64 8.87
CA ASP A 72 8.30 8.03 8.80
C ASP A 72 6.79 8.19 8.62
N PHE A 73 6.10 7.21 8.04
CA PHE A 73 4.64 7.16 7.99
C PHE A 73 4.05 7.18 9.40
N PHE A 74 4.61 6.40 10.32
CA PHE A 74 4.11 6.31 11.70
C PHE A 74 4.54 7.48 12.58
N ARG A 75 5.48 8.31 12.12
CA ARG A 75 5.93 9.53 12.79
C ARG A 75 5.23 10.76 12.20
N LEU A 76 4.02 11.09 12.66
CA LEU A 76 3.20 12.17 12.06
C LEU A 76 3.88 13.54 11.94
N SER A 77 4.91 13.85 12.75
CA SER A 77 5.69 15.08 12.63
C SER A 77 6.47 15.19 11.31
N THR A 78 6.72 14.08 10.61
CA THR A 78 7.36 14.03 9.29
C THR A 78 6.44 14.49 8.16
N ARG A 79 5.12 14.54 8.42
CA ARG A 79 4.03 14.78 7.45
C ARG A 79 3.84 13.71 6.38
N VAL A 80 4.67 12.66 6.34
CA VAL A 80 4.62 11.60 5.32
C VAL A 80 3.26 10.91 5.25
N ALA A 81 2.67 10.52 6.39
CA ALA A 81 1.34 9.91 6.38
C ALA A 81 0.25 10.84 5.82
N GLY A 82 0.32 12.13 6.16
CA GLY A 82 -0.62 13.13 5.65
C GLY A 82 -0.47 13.33 4.15
N GLU A 83 0.77 13.46 3.65
CA GLU A 83 1.08 13.62 2.23
C GLU A 83 0.57 12.43 1.42
N ILE A 84 0.87 11.19 1.86
CA ILE A 84 0.41 9.97 1.20
C ILE A 84 -1.13 9.91 1.20
N SER A 85 -1.75 10.04 2.38
CA SER A 85 -3.21 9.93 2.51
C SER A 85 -3.95 10.98 1.70
N GLN A 86 -3.41 12.20 1.63
CA GLN A 86 -3.99 13.28 0.84
C GLN A 86 -4.00 12.97 -0.65
N LYS A 87 -2.98 12.27 -1.20
CA LYS A 87 -3.01 11.83 -2.60
C LYS A 87 -4.17 10.87 -2.84
N PHE A 88 -4.30 9.83 -2.01
CA PHE A 88 -5.41 8.87 -2.13
C PHE A 88 -6.77 9.55 -2.13
N VAL A 89 -6.99 10.50 -1.22
CA VAL A 89 -8.22 11.32 -1.17
C VAL A 89 -8.41 12.16 -2.44
N ASN A 90 -7.36 12.84 -2.92
CA ASN A 90 -7.44 13.70 -4.12
C ASN A 90 -7.84 12.90 -5.37
N TYR A 91 -7.35 11.66 -5.47
CA TYR A 91 -7.65 10.75 -6.58
C TYR A 91 -8.90 9.89 -6.34
N ARG A 92 -9.55 10.04 -5.17
CA ARG A 92 -10.76 9.29 -4.77
C ARG A 92 -10.56 7.77 -4.76
N ILE A 93 -9.37 7.33 -4.39
CA ILE A 93 -9.01 5.92 -4.21
C ILE A 93 -8.83 5.70 -2.72
N GLY A 94 -9.49 4.67 -2.17
CA GLY A 94 -9.34 4.32 -0.76
C GLY A 94 -7.98 3.70 -0.46
N LEU A 95 -7.39 4.03 0.68
CA LEU A 95 -6.17 3.39 1.19
C LEU A 95 -6.51 2.53 2.41
N ALA A 96 -6.07 1.28 2.42
CA ALA A 96 -6.14 0.41 3.59
C ALA A 96 -4.73 -0.03 3.99
N VAL A 97 -4.39 0.18 5.25
CA VAL A 97 -3.16 -0.33 5.87
C VAL A 97 -3.50 -1.62 6.62
N THR A 98 -2.82 -2.70 6.28
CA THR A 98 -3.04 -4.04 6.90
C THR A 98 -1.86 -4.47 7.74
N GLY A 99 -2.11 -5.08 8.90
CA GLY A 99 -1.08 -5.66 9.77
C GLY A 99 -0.95 -4.95 11.11
N ASP A 100 -0.09 -5.52 11.97
CA ASP A 100 0.07 -5.05 13.34
C ASP A 100 0.90 -3.76 13.41
N ILE A 101 0.28 -2.70 13.96
CA ILE A 101 0.91 -1.41 14.25
C ILE A 101 0.87 -1.06 15.75
N SER A 102 0.52 -2.02 16.61
CA SER A 102 0.34 -1.83 18.05
C SER A 102 1.56 -1.20 18.73
N GLY A 103 2.77 -1.60 18.33
CA GLY A 103 4.02 -1.01 18.81
C GLY A 103 4.13 0.50 18.50
N HIS A 104 3.78 0.91 17.28
CA HIS A 104 3.76 2.33 16.89
C HIS A 104 2.68 3.11 17.65
N LEU A 105 1.50 2.51 17.84
CA LEU A 105 0.39 3.12 18.58
C LEU A 105 0.72 3.32 20.07
N ALA A 106 1.41 2.35 20.69
CA ALA A 106 1.86 2.45 22.08
C ALA A 106 2.88 3.60 22.26
N ALA A 107 3.69 3.87 21.24
CA ALA A 107 4.72 4.90 21.27
C ALA A 107 4.22 6.33 20.99
N SER A 108 2.99 6.50 20.46
CA SER A 108 2.51 7.81 20.00
C SER A 108 1.00 8.00 20.20
N SER A 109 0.60 8.97 21.03
CA SER A 109 -0.81 9.37 21.15
C SER A 109 -1.33 10.01 19.88
N ALA A 110 -0.52 10.85 19.21
CA ALA A 110 -0.91 11.50 17.96
C ALA A 110 -1.21 10.47 16.86
N LEU A 111 -0.42 9.39 16.77
CA LEU A 111 -0.69 8.32 15.82
C LEU A 111 -2.00 7.58 16.16
N ARG A 112 -2.26 7.34 17.45
CA ARG A 112 -3.53 6.73 17.89
C ARG A 112 -4.73 7.58 17.49
N ASP A 113 -4.66 8.89 17.71
CA ASP A 113 -5.74 9.81 17.34
C ASP A 113 -5.94 9.83 15.82
N PHE A 114 -4.86 9.90 15.05
CA PHE A 114 -4.91 9.84 13.59
C PHE A 114 -5.53 8.54 13.07
N VAL A 115 -5.13 7.39 13.60
CA VAL A 115 -5.70 6.08 13.21
C VAL A 115 -7.18 6.00 13.58
N TYR A 116 -7.55 6.50 14.76
CA TYR A 116 -8.93 6.52 15.22
C TYR A 116 -9.83 7.38 14.32
N GLU A 117 -9.37 8.57 13.94
CA GLU A 117 -10.09 9.46 13.04
C GLU A 117 -10.17 8.88 11.62
N SER A 118 -9.07 8.35 11.11
CA SER A 118 -9.01 7.71 9.78
C SER A 118 -10.01 6.56 9.69
N ASN A 119 -10.01 5.68 10.71
CA ASN A 119 -10.95 4.56 10.81
C ASN A 119 -12.41 4.97 11.00
N ARG A 120 -12.75 6.25 11.18
CA ARG A 120 -14.15 6.72 11.12
C ARG A 120 -14.54 7.24 9.73
N GLY A 121 -13.57 7.54 8.89
CA GLY A 121 -13.79 7.95 7.50
C GLY A 121 -13.94 6.77 6.53
N ASN A 122 -14.08 7.11 5.25
CA ASN A 122 -14.29 6.16 4.15
C ASN A 122 -13.14 6.14 3.13
N GLN A 123 -11.97 6.66 3.49
CA GLN A 123 -10.84 6.86 2.56
C GLN A 123 -9.51 6.31 3.07
N LEU A 124 -9.33 6.16 4.39
CA LEU A 124 -8.14 5.58 4.98
C LEU A 124 -8.52 4.65 6.13
N TRP A 125 -8.22 3.36 6.00
CA TRP A 125 -8.49 2.37 7.04
C TRP A 125 -7.20 1.72 7.53
N PHE A 126 -7.18 1.40 8.81
CA PHE A 126 -6.17 0.57 9.47
C PHE A 126 -6.90 -0.65 10.03
N VAL A 127 -6.55 -1.82 9.51
CA VAL A 127 -7.20 -3.10 9.83
C VAL A 127 -6.14 -4.18 10.05
N ALA A 128 -6.48 -5.24 10.78
CA ALA A 128 -5.54 -6.30 11.14
C ALA A 128 -5.06 -7.07 9.90
N ASP A 129 -5.96 -7.36 8.96
CA ASP A 129 -5.69 -8.20 7.81
C ASP A 129 -6.68 -7.97 6.65
N ALA A 130 -6.51 -8.76 5.58
CA ALA A 130 -7.37 -8.73 4.41
C ALA A 130 -8.81 -9.20 4.68
N GLU A 131 -9.03 -10.05 5.68
CA GLU A 131 -10.36 -10.53 6.04
C GLU A 131 -11.17 -9.41 6.70
N GLU A 132 -10.56 -8.70 7.66
CA GLU A 132 -11.18 -7.53 8.29
C GLU A 132 -11.45 -6.42 7.26
N PHE A 133 -10.49 -6.18 6.34
CA PHE A 133 -10.69 -5.26 5.22
C PHE A 133 -11.94 -5.62 4.40
N GLY A 134 -12.04 -6.88 3.93
CA GLY A 134 -13.17 -7.32 3.12
C GLY A 134 -14.50 -7.28 3.86
N ALA A 135 -14.53 -7.68 5.13
CA ALA A 135 -15.72 -7.62 5.98
C ALA A 135 -16.20 -6.19 6.21
N ARG A 136 -15.26 -5.24 6.33
CA ARG A 136 -15.56 -3.82 6.46
C ARG A 136 -16.06 -3.22 5.15
N LEU A 137 -15.40 -3.53 4.03
CA LEU A 137 -15.79 -3.06 2.71
C LEU A 137 -17.20 -3.52 2.33
N ALA A 138 -17.59 -4.75 2.69
CA ALA A 138 -18.94 -5.28 2.45
C ALA A 138 -20.06 -4.57 3.24
N ARG A 139 -19.72 -3.73 4.23
CA ARG A 139 -20.68 -2.99 5.07
C ARG A 139 -20.72 -1.49 4.76
N ALA A 140 -19.76 -1.00 3.98
CA ALA A 140 -19.63 0.41 3.62
C ALA A 140 -20.58 0.78 2.48
#